data_AF-A0A8T7C0U4-F1
#
_entry.id   AF-A0A8T7C0U4-F1
#
_cell.length_a   1.000
_cell.length_b   1.000
_cell.length_c   1.000
_cell.angle_alpha   90.00
_cell.angle_beta   90.00
_cell.angle_gamma   90.00
#
_symmetry.space_group_name_H-M   'P 1'
#
loop_
_entity.id
_entity.type
_entity.pdbx_description
1 polymer ?
#
loop_
_entity_poly.entity_id
_entity_poly.type
_entity_poly.pdbx_seq_one_letter_code
_entity_poly.pdbx_strand_id
1 'polypeptide(L)'
;MASHLVIVESPAKAKTIEKYLGKDFKVLASYGHVRDLVPKEGAVETDNEFKMNYTVVERNEKHISNIKKELKKADSLYLATDPDREGEAISWHLYELLKEKNLMKNKQAYRVAFYEITKQAVSDAVANPREITMDLVNAQQARRALDYLVGFNLSPL
;
A
#
# COMPACT_ATOMS: atom_id res chain seq x y z
N MET A 1 12.47 18.35 10.86
CA MET A 1 12.21 16.96 10.41
C MET A 1 10.77 16.93 9.96
N ALA A 2 10.44 16.19 8.90
CA ALA A 2 9.04 16.02 8.53
C ALA A 2 8.34 15.15 9.59
N SER A 3 7.22 15.62 10.13
CA SER A 3 6.42 14.89 11.12
C SER A 3 5.57 13.79 10.49
N HIS A 4 5.33 13.85 9.18
CA HIS A 4 4.40 12.95 8.51
C HIS A 4 5.03 12.27 7.30
N LEU A 5 4.85 10.96 7.17
CA LEU A 5 5.27 10.19 5.99
C LEU A 5 4.07 9.90 5.11
N VAL A 6 4.10 10.34 3.86
CA VAL A 6 3.09 10.04 2.84
C VAL A 6 3.66 9.03 1.86
N ILE A 7 2.93 7.96 1.59
CA ILE A 7 3.29 6.95 0.59
C ILE A 7 2.31 7.01 -0.56
N VAL A 8 2.83 7.13 -1.78
CA VAL A 8 2.07 7.09 -3.02
C VAL A 8 2.57 5.92 -3.88
N GLU A 9 1.83 5.58 -4.93
CA GLU A 9 2.25 4.46 -5.80
C GLU A 9 3.44 4.81 -6.70
N SER A 10 3.43 6.01 -7.32
CA SER A 10 4.38 6.38 -8.37
C SER A 10 5.30 7.56 -8.00
N PRO A 11 6.55 7.60 -8.52
CA PRO A 11 7.49 8.69 -8.23
C PRO A 11 7.05 10.06 -8.74
N ALA A 12 6.28 10.10 -9.84
CA ALA A 12 5.76 11.34 -10.41
C ALA A 12 4.75 12.01 -9.46
N LYS A 13 3.86 11.20 -8.86
CA LYS A 13 2.92 11.67 -7.83
C LYS A 13 3.68 12.17 -6.60
N ALA A 14 4.72 11.45 -6.18
CA ALA A 14 5.48 11.79 -4.98
C ALA A 14 6.06 13.21 -5.04
N LYS A 15 6.75 13.55 -6.14
CA LYS A 15 7.34 14.88 -6.35
C LYS A 15 6.31 16.01 -6.36
N THR A 16 5.13 15.74 -6.91
CA THR A 16 4.06 16.74 -7.05
C THR A 16 3.38 16.99 -5.71
N ILE A 17 3.04 15.92 -4.99
CA ILE A 17 2.38 15.99 -3.68
C ILE A 17 3.32 16.58 -2.61
N GLU A 18 4.62 16.26 -2.63
CA GLU A 18 5.61 16.84 -1.69
C GLU A 18 5.68 18.38 -1.83
N LYS A 19 5.54 18.91 -3.05
CA LYS A 19 5.47 20.37 -3.28
C LYS A 19 4.19 21.00 -2.72
N TYR A 20 3.07 20.28 -2.74
CA TYR A 20 1.79 20.80 -2.26
C TYR A 20 1.69 20.80 -0.74
N LEU A 21 2.17 19.73 -0.11
CA LEU A 21 2.08 19.54 1.35
C LEU A 21 3.19 20.27 2.12
N GLY A 22 4.33 20.55 1.50
CA GLY A 22 5.39 21.33 2.12
C GLY A 22 6.29 20.54 3.07
N LYS A 23 7.02 21.25 3.94
CA LYS A 23 8.17 20.71 4.69
C LYS A 23 7.80 19.74 5.83
N ASP A 24 6.54 19.76 6.26
CA ASP A 24 6.06 18.89 7.35
C ASP A 24 5.80 17.46 6.89
N PHE A 25 5.72 17.25 5.57
CA PHE A 25 5.46 15.96 4.95
C PHE A 25 6.67 15.48 4.18
N LYS A 26 7.05 14.22 4.40
CA LYS A 26 7.95 13.48 3.53
C LYS A 26 7.12 12.59 2.62
N VAL A 27 7.31 12.67 1.31
CA VAL A 27 6.56 11.83 0.36
C VAL A 27 7.49 10.83 -0.31
N LEU A 28 7.14 9.53 -0.25
CA LEU A 28 7.86 8.44 -0.90
C LEU A 28 6.93 7.65 -1.82
N ALA A 29 7.51 6.98 -2.82
CA ALA A 29 6.79 6.07 -3.70
C ALA A 29 7.01 4.61 -3.30
N SER A 30 5.97 3.78 -3.37
CA SER A 30 6.05 2.32 -3.18
C SER A 30 6.53 1.58 -4.42
N TYR A 31 6.42 2.20 -5.60
CA TYR A 31 6.68 1.59 -6.91
C TYR A 31 5.75 0.40 -7.18
N GLY A 32 4.45 0.63 -6.99
CA GLY A 32 3.39 -0.37 -7.14
C GLY A 32 3.25 -1.28 -5.92
N HIS A 33 2.91 -2.55 -6.20
CA HIS A 33 2.72 -3.60 -5.21
C HIS A 33 4.01 -3.92 -4.44
N VAL A 34 3.92 -3.92 -3.11
CA VAL A 34 5.03 -4.24 -2.18
C VAL A 34 5.11 -5.73 -1.83
N ARG A 35 3.99 -6.43 -2.04
CA ARG A 35 3.82 -7.86 -1.83
C ARG A 35 3.15 -8.47 -3.05
N ASP A 36 3.43 -9.73 -3.31
CA ASP A 36 2.71 -10.53 -4.30
C ASP A 36 2.53 -11.95 -3.79
N LEU A 37 1.62 -12.71 -4.40
CA LEU A 37 1.44 -14.12 -4.13
C LEU A 37 2.75 -14.89 -4.34
N VAL A 38 3.02 -15.86 -3.47
CA VAL A 38 4.18 -16.75 -3.65
C VAL A 38 4.09 -17.46 -5.02
N PRO A 39 5.18 -17.55 -5.79
CA PRO A 39 5.15 -18.10 -7.15
C PRO A 39 5.10 -19.65 -7.19
N LYS A 40 4.74 -20.29 -6.07
CA LYS A 40 4.74 -21.75 -5.90
C LYS A 40 3.33 -22.26 -5.62
N GLU A 41 3.17 -23.58 -5.64
CA GLU A 41 1.96 -24.24 -5.13
C GLU A 41 1.66 -23.79 -3.70
N GLY A 42 0.37 -23.65 -3.39
CA GLY A 42 -0.10 -23.21 -2.07
C GLY A 42 -0.12 -21.69 -1.85
N ALA A 43 -0.10 -20.89 -2.93
CA ALA A 43 -0.28 -19.43 -2.78
C ALA A 43 -1.68 -19.04 -2.31
N VAL A 44 -2.67 -19.88 -2.62
CA VAL A 44 -4.05 -19.78 -2.16
C VAL A 44 -4.44 -21.11 -1.51
N GLU A 45 -4.67 -21.10 -0.20
CA GLU A 45 -5.06 -22.29 0.57
C GLU A 45 -6.59 -22.44 0.57
N THR A 46 -7.14 -23.18 -0.40
CA THR A 46 -8.61 -23.38 -0.54
C THR A 46 -9.24 -24.08 0.67
N ASP A 47 -8.48 -24.93 1.36
CA ASP A 47 -8.95 -25.68 2.53
C ASP A 47 -8.85 -24.86 3.83
N ASN A 48 -8.26 -23.67 3.78
CA ASN A 48 -8.03 -22.79 4.92
C ASN A 48 -8.60 -21.38 4.64
N GLU A 49 -9.91 -21.32 4.38
CA GLU A 49 -10.65 -20.07 4.14
C GLU A 49 -10.02 -19.17 3.05
N PHE A 50 -9.45 -19.78 2.00
CA PHE A 50 -8.75 -19.07 0.91
C PHE A 50 -7.59 -18.19 1.39
N LYS A 51 -6.93 -18.55 2.49
CA LYS A 51 -5.77 -17.83 2.99
C LYS A 51 -4.72 -17.67 1.89
N MET A 52 -4.32 -16.42 1.66
CA MET A 52 -3.34 -16.06 0.64
C MET A 52 -1.95 -15.88 1.25
N ASN A 53 -0.98 -16.56 0.66
CA ASN A 53 0.41 -16.50 1.06
C ASN A 53 1.16 -15.48 0.21
N TYR A 54 1.54 -14.37 0.84
CA TYR A 54 2.24 -13.27 0.20
C TYR A 54 3.73 -13.25 0.54
N THR A 55 4.56 -12.91 -0.44
CA THR A 55 5.97 -12.59 -0.26
C THR A 55 6.27 -11.15 -0.69
N VAL A 56 7.36 -10.58 -0.18
CA VAL A 56 7.82 -9.26 -0.60
C VAL A 56 8.33 -9.34 -2.04
N VAL A 57 7.98 -8.36 -2.86
CA VAL A 57 8.52 -8.27 -4.22
C VAL A 57 9.97 -7.80 -4.14
N GLU A 58 10.92 -8.67 -4.51
CA GLU A 58 12.38 -8.43 -4.38
C GLU A 58 12.82 -7.09 -5.00
N ARG A 59 12.30 -6.76 -6.18
CA ARG A 59 12.62 -5.50 -6.89
C ARG A 59 12.29 -4.25 -6.06
N ASN A 60 11.32 -4.35 -5.15
CA ASN A 60 10.82 -3.24 -4.33
C ASN A 60 11.44 -3.22 -2.92
N GLU A 61 12.33 -4.14 -2.56
CA GLU A 61 12.94 -4.22 -1.22
C GLU A 61 13.68 -2.95 -0.83
N LYS A 62 14.45 -2.36 -1.75
CA LYS A 62 15.17 -1.10 -1.50
C LYS A 62 14.20 0.04 -1.15
N HIS A 63 13.07 0.11 -1.85
CA HIS A 63 12.04 1.11 -1.61
C HIS A 63 11.35 0.89 -0.26
N ILE A 64 10.99 -0.36 0.05
CA ILE A 64 10.42 -0.74 1.34
C ILE A 64 11.40 -0.43 2.49
N SER A 65 12.69 -0.70 2.32
CA SER A 65 13.72 -0.36 3.30
C SER A 65 13.78 1.15 3.57
N ASN A 66 13.71 1.96 2.51
CA ASN A 66 13.66 3.41 2.64
C ASN A 66 12.39 3.89 3.36
N ILE A 67 11.22 3.33 3.03
CA ILE A 67 9.95 3.62 3.71
C ILE A 67 10.06 3.31 5.20
N LYS A 68 10.59 2.14 5.57
CA LYS A 68 10.80 1.74 6.97
C LYS A 68 11.72 2.72 7.70
N LYS A 69 12.79 3.18 7.03
CA LYS A 69 13.76 4.12 7.61
C LYS A 69 13.13 5.48 7.90
N GLU A 70 12.36 6.02 6.96
CA GLU A 70 11.71 7.32 7.14
C GLU A 70 10.52 7.23 8.10
N LEU A 71 9.77 6.13 8.11
CA LEU A 71 8.66 5.92 9.04
C LEU A 71 9.10 5.94 10.50
N LYS A 72 10.29 5.43 10.81
CA LYS A 72 10.85 5.48 12.17
C LYS A 72 11.02 6.91 12.69
N LYS A 73 11.20 7.89 11.80
CA LYS A 73 11.39 9.31 12.11
C LYS A 73 10.09 10.12 12.07
N ALA A 74 9.06 9.61 11.41
CA ALA A 74 7.77 10.26 11.26
C ALA A 74 6.82 9.89 12.40
N ASP A 75 5.92 10.78 12.78
CA ASP A 75 4.91 10.56 13.82
C ASP A 75 3.70 9.78 13.29
N SER A 76 3.34 9.98 12.01
CA SER A 76 2.23 9.28 11.37
C SER A 76 2.52 8.87 9.92
N LEU A 77 1.71 7.93 9.44
CA LEU A 77 1.74 7.37 8.09
C LEU A 77 0.46 7.76 7.33
N TYR A 78 0.61 8.34 6.15
CA TYR A 78 -0.48 8.61 5.22
C TYR A 78 -0.30 7.73 3.97
N LEU A 79 -1.35 6.99 3.62
CA LEU A 79 -1.40 6.10 2.48
C LEU A 79 -2.24 6.76 1.39
N ALA A 80 -1.56 7.29 0.38
CA ALA A 80 -2.11 8.12 -0.70
C ALA A 80 -2.00 7.42 -2.06
N THR A 81 -2.32 6.12 -2.10
CA THR A 81 -2.47 5.36 -3.34
C THR A 81 -3.78 5.71 -4.04
N ASP A 82 -3.95 5.22 -5.27
CA ASP A 82 -5.09 5.57 -6.10
C ASP A 82 -6.42 5.14 -5.47
N PRO A 83 -7.52 5.88 -5.70
CA PRO A 83 -8.81 5.64 -5.06
C PRO A 83 -9.57 4.49 -5.74
N ASP A 84 -8.89 3.39 -6.03
CA ASP A 84 -9.44 2.17 -6.58
C ASP A 84 -9.08 0.95 -5.72
N ARG A 85 -9.54 -0.23 -6.14
CA ARG A 85 -9.28 -1.49 -5.41
C ARG A 85 -7.80 -1.87 -5.38
N GLU A 86 -7.03 -1.56 -6.43
CA GLU A 86 -5.60 -1.90 -6.51
C GLU A 86 -4.82 -1.02 -5.54
N GLY A 87 -5.07 0.29 -5.57
CA GLY A 87 -4.52 1.24 -4.62
C GLY A 87 -4.89 0.89 -3.18
N GLU A 88 -6.11 0.46 -2.91
CA GLU A 88 -6.51 0.02 -1.57
C GLU A 88 -5.71 -1.21 -1.11
N ALA A 89 -5.54 -2.21 -1.99
CA ALA A 89 -4.74 -3.40 -1.69
C ALA A 89 -3.26 -3.06 -1.47
N ILE A 90 -2.67 -2.15 -2.25
CA ILE A 90 -1.28 -1.68 -2.05
C ILE A 90 -1.15 -1.02 -0.67
N SER A 91 -2.10 -0.16 -0.31
CA SER A 91 -2.15 0.50 1.00
C SER A 91 -2.22 -0.51 2.14
N TRP A 92 -3.12 -1.49 2.02
CA TRP A 92 -3.29 -2.57 3.00
C TRP A 92 -2.02 -3.43 3.14
N HIS A 93 -1.43 -3.89 2.03
CA HIS A 93 -0.21 -4.68 2.04
C HIS A 93 0.96 -3.95 2.69
N LEU A 94 1.10 -2.65 2.42
CA LEU A 94 2.14 -1.84 3.03
C LEU A 94 1.90 -1.70 4.54
N TYR A 95 0.66 -1.40 4.94
CA TYR A 95 0.30 -1.30 6.35
C TYR A 95 0.60 -2.59 7.12
N GLU A 96 0.15 -3.74 6.62
CA GLU A 96 0.39 -5.04 7.25
C GLU A 96 1.89 -5.37 7.32
N LEU A 97 2.64 -5.09 6.25
CA LEU A 97 4.10 -5.27 6.23
C LEU A 97 4.80 -4.44 7.31
N LEU A 98 4.38 -3.19 7.51
CA LEU A 98 4.96 -2.30 8.52
C LEU A 98 4.54 -2.70 9.94
N LYS A 99 3.31 -3.19 10.10
CA LYS A 99 2.76 -3.71 11.37
C LYS A 99 3.48 -4.97 11.82
N GLU A 100 3.70 -5.95 10.92
CA GLU A 100 4.49 -7.16 11.20
C GLU A 100 5.93 -6.86 11.62
N LYS A 101 6.49 -5.73 11.16
CA LYS A 101 7.83 -5.26 11.55
C LYS A 101 7.82 -4.40 12.82
N ASN A 102 6.70 -4.33 13.55
CA ASN A 102 6.51 -3.52 14.75
C ASN A 102 6.78 -2.01 14.55
N LEU A 103 6.66 -1.48 13.32
CA LEU A 103 6.93 -0.07 13.03
C LEU A 103 5.72 0.83 13.22
N MET A 104 4.52 0.25 13.31
CA MET A 104 3.26 0.97 13.53
C MET A 104 2.94 1.13 15.03
N LYS A 105 3.78 0.60 15.94
CA LYS A 105 3.57 0.74 17.38
C LYS A 105 3.61 2.22 17.76
N ASN A 106 2.51 2.73 18.34
CA ASN A 106 2.32 4.13 18.71
C ASN A 106 2.29 5.12 17.53
N LYS A 107 1.99 4.67 16.31
CA LYS A 107 1.82 5.54 15.13
C LYS A 107 0.44 5.35 14.54
N GLN A 108 -0.16 6.44 14.08
CA GLN A 108 -1.43 6.40 13.38
C GLN A 108 -1.18 6.23 11.87
N ALA A 109 -2.02 5.42 11.24
CA ALA A 109 -2.09 5.28 9.80
C ALA A 109 -3.38 5.89 9.28
N TYR A 110 -3.28 6.60 8.17
CA TYR A 110 -4.38 7.32 7.55
C TYR A 110 -4.46 6.94 6.08
N ARG A 111 -5.67 6.71 5.57
CA ARG A 111 -5.91 6.49 4.14
C ARG A 111 -6.40 7.79 3.51
N VAL A 112 -5.69 8.28 2.52
CA VAL A 112 -5.97 9.54 1.82
C VAL A 112 -6.34 9.23 0.38
N ALA A 113 -7.55 9.61 -0.02
CA ALA A 113 -8.04 9.39 -1.37
C ALA A 113 -8.37 10.73 -2.03
N PHE A 114 -7.83 10.96 -3.23
CA PHE A 114 -8.15 12.10 -4.08
C PHE A 114 -8.29 11.62 -5.52
N TYR A 115 -9.21 12.24 -6.26
CA TYR A 115 -9.50 11.89 -7.66
C TYR A 115 -8.76 12.80 -8.66
N GLU A 116 -8.14 13.87 -8.17
CA GLU A 116 -7.34 14.81 -8.94
C GLU A 116 -6.11 15.25 -8.15
N ILE A 117 -5.04 15.59 -8.86
CA ILE A 117 -3.74 15.99 -8.27
C ILE A 117 -3.62 17.51 -8.31
N THR A 118 -4.58 18.20 -7.69
CA THR A 118 -4.52 19.64 -7.48
C THR A 118 -4.07 19.93 -6.05
N LYS A 119 -3.49 21.11 -5.81
CA LYS A 119 -3.06 21.50 -4.47
C LYS A 119 -4.22 21.45 -3.47
N GLN A 120 -5.38 21.95 -3.87
CA GLN A 120 -6.58 21.98 -3.04
C GLN A 120 -7.07 20.56 -2.70
N ALA A 121 -7.29 19.71 -3.71
CA ALA A 121 -7.77 18.35 -3.49
C ALA A 121 -6.83 17.52 -2.62
N VAL A 122 -5.52 17.64 -2.81
CA VAL A 122 -4.51 16.94 -2.01
C VAL A 122 -4.50 17.45 -0.56
N SER A 123 -4.55 18.76 -0.35
CA SER A 123 -4.60 19.33 1.01
C SER A 123 -5.88 18.94 1.74
N ASP A 124 -7.03 18.99 1.08
CA ASP A 124 -8.32 18.63 1.67
C ASP A 124 -8.40 17.15 2.01
N ALA A 125 -7.87 16.28 1.14
CA ALA A 125 -7.84 14.84 1.38
C ALA A 125 -6.90 14.45 2.54
N VAL A 126 -5.77 15.16 2.70
CA VAL A 126 -4.87 14.94 3.86
C VAL A 126 -5.50 15.46 5.15
N ALA A 127 -6.29 16.53 5.09
CA ALA A 127 -7.02 17.06 6.25
C ALA A 127 -8.20 16.17 6.67
N ASN A 128 -8.77 15.40 5.74
CA ASN A 128 -9.92 14.52 5.98
C ASN A 128 -9.59 13.06 5.60
N PRO A 129 -8.66 12.41 6.32
CA PRO A 129 -8.32 11.02 6.03
C PRO A 129 -9.46 10.07 6.46
N ARG A 130 -9.47 8.89 5.83
CA ARG A 130 -10.34 7.77 6.22
C ARG A 130 -9.52 6.57 6.66
N GLU A 131 -10.20 5.50 7.05
CA GLU A 131 -9.58 4.18 7.26
C GLU A 131 -9.51 3.39 5.95
N ILE A 132 -8.70 2.33 5.95
CA ILE A 132 -8.61 1.37 4.84
C ILE A 132 -9.95 0.62 4.76
N THR A 133 -10.53 0.57 3.56
CA THR A 133 -11.80 -0.12 3.31
C THR A 133 -11.53 -1.59 2.99
N MET A 134 -11.81 -2.47 3.95
CA MET A 134 -11.60 -3.91 3.76
C MET A 134 -12.45 -4.50 2.63
N ASP A 135 -13.62 -3.92 2.29
CA ASP A 135 -14.41 -4.39 1.16
C ASP A 135 -13.65 -4.27 -0.18
N LEU A 136 -12.93 -3.16 -0.39
CA LEU A 136 -12.12 -2.95 -1.59
C LEU A 136 -10.90 -3.87 -1.61
N VAL A 137 -10.26 -4.05 -0.45
CA VAL A 137 -9.14 -4.99 -0.28
C VAL A 137 -9.60 -6.41 -0.60
N ASN A 138 -10.69 -6.87 0.01
CA ASN A 138 -11.24 -8.19 -0.18
C ASN A 138 -11.70 -8.41 -1.63
N ALA A 139 -12.26 -7.38 -2.29
CA ALA A 139 -12.61 -7.45 -3.71
C ALA A 139 -11.37 -7.64 -4.61
N GLN A 140 -10.26 -6.97 -4.30
CA GLN A 140 -9.00 -7.14 -5.03
C GLN A 140 -8.40 -8.54 -4.78
N GLN A 141 -8.38 -8.96 -3.52
CA GLN A 141 -7.91 -10.27 -3.08
C GLN A 141 -8.71 -11.42 -3.70
N ALA A 142 -10.04 -11.34 -3.73
CA ALA A 142 -10.90 -12.35 -4.35
C ALA A 142 -10.61 -12.49 -5.85
N ARG A 143 -10.43 -11.37 -6.56
CA ARG A 143 -10.00 -11.39 -7.96
C ARG A 143 -8.65 -12.06 -8.12
N ARG A 144 -7.67 -11.72 -7.27
CA ARG A 144 -6.32 -12.29 -7.32
C ARG A 144 -6.32 -13.80 -7.06
N ALA A 145 -7.11 -14.26 -6.10
CA ALA A 145 -7.30 -15.68 -5.81
C ALA A 145 -7.95 -16.41 -6.99
N LEU A 146 -8.99 -15.83 -7.59
CA LEU A 146 -9.64 -16.38 -8.79
C LEU A 146 -8.65 -16.52 -9.95
N ASP A 147 -7.90 -15.47 -10.24
CA ASP A 147 -6.90 -15.47 -11.33
C ASP A 147 -5.83 -16.55 -11.09
N TYR A 148 -5.36 -16.71 -9.84
CA TYR A 148 -4.40 -17.76 -9.48
C TYR A 148 -4.99 -19.16 -9.65
N LEU A 149 -6.18 -19.42 -9.10
CA LEU A 149 -6.82 -20.74 -9.15
C LEU A 149 -7.15 -21.16 -10.58
N VAL A 150 -7.69 -20.24 -11.39
CA VAL A 150 -8.00 -20.53 -12.79
C VAL A 150 -6.72 -20.69 -13.61
N GLY A 151 -5.75 -19.77 -13.46
CA GLY A 151 -4.49 -19.81 -14.19
C GLY A 151 -3.65 -21.05 -13.88
N PHE A 152 -3.54 -21.42 -12.60
CA PHE A 152 -2.78 -22.60 -12.18
C PHE A 152 -3.45 -23.90 -12.62
N ASN A 153 -4.77 -24.03 -12.46
CA ASN A 153 -5.48 -25.26 -12.83
C ASN A 153 -5.57 -25.47 -14.35
N LEU A 154 -5.54 -24.40 -15.15
CA LEU A 154 -5.63 -24.50 -16.62
C LEU A 154 -4.28 -24.50 -17.34
N SER A 155 -3.18 -24.07 -16.72
CA SER A 155 -1.85 -24.07 -17.36
C SER A 155 -1.29 -25.47 -17.71
N PRO A 156 -1.53 -26.54 -16.93
CA PRO A 156 -1.03 -27.88 -17.24
C PRO A 156 -1.98 -28.72 -18.13
N LEU A 157 -3.08 -28.13 -18.64
CA LEU A 157 -4.06 -28.79 -19.53
C LEU A 157 -3.73 -28.62 -21.01
#